data_AF-Q60079-F1
#
_entry.id   AF-Q60079-F1
#
_cell.length_a   1.000
_cell.length_b   1.000
_cell.length_c   1.000
_cell.angle_alpha   90.00
_cell.angle_beta   90.00
_cell.angle_gamma   90.00
#
_symmetry.space_group_name_H-M   'P 1'
#
loop_
_entity.id
_entity.type
_entity.pdbx_description
1 polymer ?
#
loop_
_entity_poly.entity_id
_entity_poly.type
_entity_poly.pdbx_seq_one_letter_code
_entity_poly.pdbx_strand_id
1 'polypeptide(L)'
;MKIKTLTMLIVCCSSNAYAFTQWGGSGLTPMGHEWLTRASALELLNSEDLIKPDPEDPRLNWTQGHAKNLDLEIASNEVSKIKNLKKSDKLYEPKYDAIFSAIVGERWVDIAGFNVIDGFIGQYGPDCFDATAQEPADLQQDHFMRRYDDIGSQGGVSAAKRAQNRFIDHFVNAAMANEKRILVWDGGASSSTQSEVDYNYFLFGRAVHLFQDSFSLEHTVRLPEDNYRKIRQVKGYICSDSSEQHSHSSFTSSDFYDSNDVIWKKKSKSDTGWQSYKPSNMKPAALTALEASKDLWAAFIRTMATNINERETTARKEAQQLIDTWLSFDEEEMLSWYDNEKNRDDTFVTSDNKKGQSQKTCLSNISFKNSDGLKPTPTNIEELASNIEKSRNKCLFNIEPVPGFADLYDPYIKIPYNWQWKSNSWKTPGQDWAPSTPKPDNGEVINILAYDNNQLSADTIANNSKIITSGKKGLDFIKVPSENNGYYFRLNNYPNLFFSYSASADGTVKLVNSPKQSEFILIGNKNTYNIKNTYWDQFVWYNKAKKSVHLTSHGNEKNTDSSWTILNKDINN
;
A
#
# COMPACT_ATOMS: atom_id res chain seq x y z
N MET A 1 -55.19 -14.70 -42.66
CA MET A 1 -53.83 -14.23 -42.33
C MET A 1 -53.88 -13.38 -41.06
N LYS A 2 -53.30 -13.86 -39.95
CA LYS A 2 -53.15 -13.10 -38.70
C LYS A 2 -51.66 -12.85 -38.50
N ILE A 3 -51.23 -11.60 -38.57
CA ILE A 3 -49.86 -11.19 -38.24
C ILE A 3 -49.83 -11.00 -36.72
N LYS A 4 -49.04 -11.82 -36.02
CA LYS A 4 -48.78 -11.68 -34.58
C LYS A 4 -47.69 -10.63 -34.38
N THR A 5 -48.00 -9.62 -33.59
CA THR A 5 -47.05 -8.63 -33.07
C THR A 5 -46.09 -9.32 -32.11
N LEU A 6 -44.78 -9.28 -32.42
CA LEU A 6 -43.72 -9.79 -31.56
C LEU A 6 -43.30 -8.66 -30.62
N THR A 7 -43.75 -8.71 -29.37
CA THR A 7 -43.29 -7.82 -28.30
C THR A 7 -41.90 -8.29 -27.86
N MET A 8 -40.87 -7.52 -28.21
CA MET A 8 -39.50 -7.76 -27.77
C MET A 8 -39.39 -7.28 -26.32
N LEU A 9 -39.39 -8.22 -25.36
CA LEU A 9 -38.97 -7.93 -23.99
C LEU A 9 -37.47 -7.63 -24.01
N ILE A 10 -37.10 -6.36 -23.87
CA ILE A 10 -35.75 -5.97 -23.49
C ILE A 10 -35.66 -6.23 -21.99
N VAL A 11 -35.08 -7.37 -21.63
CA VAL A 11 -34.63 -7.63 -20.25
C VAL A 11 -33.37 -6.80 -20.06
N CYS A 12 -33.49 -5.64 -19.42
CA CYS A 12 -32.33 -4.93 -18.86
C CYS A 12 -31.76 -5.81 -17.74
N CYS A 13 -30.71 -6.57 -18.07
CA CYS A 13 -29.86 -7.15 -17.04
C CYS A 13 -29.02 -6.01 -16.44
N SER A 14 -29.38 -5.56 -15.24
CA SER A 14 -28.46 -4.84 -14.37
C SER A 14 -27.28 -5.77 -14.10
N SER A 15 -26.12 -5.45 -14.68
CA SER A 15 -24.89 -6.19 -14.45
C SER A 15 -24.26 -5.69 -13.15
N ASN A 16 -24.45 -6.42 -12.06
CA ASN A 16 -23.68 -6.21 -10.83
C ASN A 16 -22.23 -6.61 -11.13
N ALA A 17 -21.39 -5.65 -11.54
CA ALA A 17 -19.94 -5.79 -11.51
C ALA A 17 -19.42 -5.38 -10.13
N TYR A 18 -18.26 -5.91 -9.73
CA TYR A 18 -17.74 -5.83 -8.36
C TYR A 18 -16.33 -5.27 -8.39
N ALA A 19 -15.95 -4.44 -7.41
CA ALA A 19 -14.60 -3.91 -7.27
C ALA A 19 -13.52 -5.02 -7.17
N PHE A 20 -12.25 -4.66 -7.37
CA PHE A 20 -11.14 -5.61 -7.36
C PHE A 20 -11.09 -6.41 -6.04
N THR A 21 -10.84 -7.70 -6.14
CA THR A 21 -10.88 -8.62 -4.99
C THR A 21 -9.60 -8.57 -4.15
N GLN A 22 -9.73 -8.31 -2.84
CA GLN A 22 -8.63 -8.05 -1.91
C GLN A 22 -8.18 -9.28 -1.06
N TRP A 23 -8.68 -10.48 -1.38
CA TRP A 23 -8.74 -11.61 -0.42
C TRP A 23 -7.58 -12.62 -0.48
N GLY A 24 -6.61 -12.42 -1.38
CA GLY A 24 -5.42 -13.27 -1.50
C GLY A 24 -5.70 -14.69 -2.02
N GLY A 25 -4.66 -15.35 -2.56
CA GLY A 25 -4.71 -16.58 -3.36
C GLY A 25 -5.21 -17.88 -2.68
N SER A 26 -5.99 -17.81 -1.59
CA SER A 26 -6.52 -18.97 -0.86
C SER A 26 -7.72 -19.68 -1.53
N GLY A 27 -8.09 -19.26 -2.75
CA GLY A 27 -8.91 -20.06 -3.66
C GLY A 27 -10.43 -20.01 -3.45
N LEU A 28 -10.93 -19.31 -2.43
CA LEU A 28 -12.36 -19.03 -2.25
C LEU A 28 -12.81 -17.76 -3.01
N THR A 29 -11.88 -16.85 -3.27
CA THR A 29 -12.05 -15.59 -4.01
C THR A 29 -11.04 -15.51 -5.16
N PRO A 30 -11.42 -14.95 -6.32
CA PRO A 30 -10.50 -14.63 -7.40
C PRO A 30 -9.41 -13.66 -7.03
N MET A 31 -8.38 -13.62 -7.88
CA MET A 31 -7.19 -12.80 -7.66
C MET A 31 -7.44 -11.40 -8.19
N GLY A 32 -7.06 -10.37 -7.41
CA GLY A 32 -7.28 -8.96 -7.72
C GLY A 32 -6.04 -8.30 -8.31
N HIS A 33 -5.70 -7.14 -7.74
CA HIS A 33 -4.51 -6.34 -8.05
C HIS A 33 -3.23 -7.17 -8.04
N GLU A 34 -3.10 -8.11 -7.08
CA GLU A 34 -1.90 -8.90 -6.91
C GLU A 34 -1.56 -9.71 -8.17
N TRP A 35 -2.59 -10.12 -8.93
CA TRP A 35 -2.37 -10.82 -10.19
C TRP A 35 -1.90 -9.91 -11.30
N LEU A 36 -2.53 -8.74 -11.48
CA LEU A 36 -2.12 -7.75 -12.49
C LEU A 36 -0.68 -7.31 -12.26
N THR A 37 -0.32 -7.06 -11.01
CA THR A 37 1.01 -6.58 -10.60
C THR A 37 2.08 -7.63 -10.79
N ARG A 38 1.81 -8.86 -10.35
CA ARG A 38 2.71 -9.98 -10.58
C ARG A 38 2.88 -10.24 -12.08
N ALA A 39 1.79 -10.35 -12.82
CA ALA A 39 1.82 -10.75 -14.22
C ALA A 39 2.54 -9.71 -15.08
N SER A 40 2.19 -8.42 -14.93
CA SER A 40 2.84 -7.34 -15.68
C SER A 40 4.35 -7.28 -15.43
N ALA A 41 4.79 -7.40 -14.19
CA ALA A 41 6.22 -7.39 -13.85
C ALA A 41 6.96 -8.61 -14.43
N LEU A 42 6.37 -9.81 -14.34
CA LEU A 42 7.00 -11.04 -14.84
C LEU A 42 7.07 -11.08 -16.37
N GLU A 43 6.03 -10.61 -17.07
CA GLU A 43 6.03 -10.45 -18.53
C GLU A 43 7.12 -9.45 -18.94
N LEU A 44 7.17 -8.26 -18.32
CA LEU A 44 8.18 -7.25 -18.60
C LEU A 44 9.63 -7.77 -18.40
N LEU A 45 9.87 -8.49 -17.31
CA LEU A 45 11.20 -9.00 -16.97
C LEU A 45 11.60 -10.25 -17.77
N ASN A 46 10.79 -10.66 -18.74
CA ASN A 46 10.93 -11.90 -19.50
C ASN A 46 11.18 -13.09 -18.55
N SER A 47 10.30 -13.22 -17.57
CA SER A 47 10.38 -14.18 -16.47
C SER A 47 9.13 -15.06 -16.40
N GLU A 48 8.43 -15.16 -17.52
CA GLU A 48 7.13 -15.78 -17.74
C GLU A 48 7.10 -17.29 -17.52
N ASP A 49 8.22 -17.98 -17.28
CA ASP A 49 8.21 -19.44 -17.06
C ASP A 49 7.26 -19.89 -15.90
N LEU A 50 6.84 -18.97 -15.04
CA LEU A 50 5.83 -19.18 -13.98
C LEU A 50 4.38 -18.91 -14.41
N ILE A 51 4.17 -18.31 -15.58
CA ILE A 51 2.88 -18.07 -16.23
C ILE A 51 2.84 -19.03 -17.42
N LYS A 52 1.98 -20.05 -17.37
CA LYS A 52 1.83 -20.93 -18.53
C LYS A 52 1.43 -20.09 -19.75
N PRO A 53 2.06 -20.31 -20.91
CA PRO A 53 1.64 -19.67 -22.15
C PRO A 53 0.13 -19.86 -22.35
N ASP A 54 -0.52 -18.80 -22.81
CA ASP A 54 -1.94 -18.80 -23.13
C ASP A 54 -2.12 -18.68 -24.65
N PRO A 55 -2.30 -19.80 -25.37
CA PRO A 55 -2.49 -19.78 -26.82
C PRO A 55 -3.73 -19.01 -27.27
N GLU A 56 -4.70 -18.80 -26.36
CA GLU A 56 -5.94 -18.07 -26.61
C GLU A 56 -5.89 -16.63 -26.07
N ASP A 57 -4.69 -16.13 -25.76
CA ASP A 57 -4.53 -14.75 -25.30
C ASP A 57 -5.05 -13.77 -26.36
N PRO A 58 -6.13 -13.01 -26.07
CA PRO A 58 -6.74 -12.09 -27.04
C PRO A 58 -5.78 -10.97 -27.46
N ARG A 59 -4.76 -10.66 -26.65
CA ARG A 59 -3.77 -9.61 -26.92
C ARG A 59 -2.88 -9.95 -28.11
N LEU A 60 -2.71 -11.23 -28.45
CA LEU A 60 -1.89 -11.65 -29.60
C LEU A 60 -2.35 -11.04 -30.93
N ASN A 61 -3.64 -10.71 -31.04
CA ASN A 61 -4.23 -10.10 -32.23
C ASN A 61 -4.54 -8.61 -32.05
N TRP A 62 -4.17 -7.99 -30.92
CA TRP A 62 -4.42 -6.57 -30.70
C TRP A 62 -3.53 -5.71 -31.59
N THR A 63 -4.13 -4.70 -32.21
CA THR A 63 -3.43 -3.65 -32.95
C THR A 63 -3.24 -2.37 -32.12
N GLN A 64 -3.93 -2.26 -30.98
CA GLN A 64 -3.90 -1.11 -30.06
C GLN A 64 -4.02 -1.59 -28.61
N GLY A 65 -3.52 -0.78 -27.66
CA GLY A 65 -3.59 -1.04 -26.22
C GLY A 65 -2.53 -1.97 -25.64
N HIS A 66 -1.53 -2.34 -26.45
CA HIS A 66 -0.26 -2.86 -25.94
C HIS A 66 0.51 -1.80 -25.16
N ALA A 67 1.36 -2.25 -24.25
CA ALA A 67 2.35 -1.40 -23.60
C ALA A 67 3.22 -0.68 -24.64
N LYS A 68 3.61 0.56 -24.36
CA LYS A 68 4.23 1.47 -25.34
C LYS A 68 5.73 1.64 -25.17
N ASN A 69 6.25 1.60 -23.94
CA ASN A 69 7.65 1.86 -23.62
C ASN A 69 8.19 0.85 -22.60
N LEU A 70 8.57 -0.32 -23.11
CA LEU A 70 9.12 -1.43 -22.33
C LEU A 70 10.66 -1.46 -22.28
N ASP A 71 11.33 -0.44 -22.82
CA ASP A 71 12.80 -0.43 -22.86
C ASP A 71 13.39 -0.36 -21.45
N LEU A 72 14.31 -1.29 -21.18
CA LEU A 72 15.04 -1.46 -19.93
C LEU A 72 16.56 -1.53 -20.14
N GLU A 73 17.07 -1.27 -21.36
CA GLU A 73 18.51 -1.36 -21.67
C GLU A 73 19.34 -0.45 -20.75
N ILE A 74 18.88 0.79 -20.55
CA ILE A 74 19.53 1.78 -19.66
C ILE A 74 19.38 1.47 -18.16
N ALA A 75 18.56 0.49 -17.81
CA ALA A 75 18.23 0.09 -16.45
C ALA A 75 18.72 -1.32 -16.09
N SER A 76 19.71 -1.85 -16.84
CA SER A 76 20.19 -3.22 -16.69
C SER A 76 20.72 -3.56 -15.28
N ASN A 77 21.25 -2.56 -14.56
CA ASN A 77 21.69 -2.67 -13.16
C ASN A 77 20.52 -2.94 -12.21
N GLU A 78 19.42 -2.19 -12.33
CA GLU A 78 18.23 -2.36 -11.49
C GLU A 78 17.50 -3.66 -11.84
N VAL A 79 17.39 -4.00 -13.13
CA VAL A 79 16.88 -5.30 -13.56
C VAL A 79 17.69 -6.45 -12.94
N SER A 80 19.02 -6.33 -12.90
CA SER A 80 19.89 -7.31 -12.27
C SER A 80 19.68 -7.38 -10.76
N LYS A 81 19.52 -6.23 -10.07
CA LYS A 81 19.19 -6.14 -8.64
C LYS A 81 17.89 -6.92 -8.34
N ILE A 82 16.83 -6.66 -9.08
CA ILE A 82 15.53 -7.34 -8.95
C ILE A 82 15.70 -8.85 -9.14
N LYS A 83 16.35 -9.28 -10.23
CA LYS A 83 16.49 -10.71 -10.56
C LYS A 83 17.35 -11.49 -9.56
N ASN A 84 18.31 -10.83 -8.90
CA ASN A 84 19.16 -11.44 -7.89
C ASN A 84 18.46 -11.67 -6.55
N LEU A 85 17.44 -10.86 -6.23
CA LEU A 85 16.68 -10.97 -4.98
C LEU A 85 15.40 -11.80 -5.18
N LYS A 86 15.55 -13.12 -5.12
CA LYS A 86 14.43 -14.05 -5.25
C LYS A 86 13.57 -14.06 -3.98
N LYS A 87 12.25 -14.16 -4.17
CA LYS A 87 11.27 -14.35 -3.11
C LYS A 87 10.42 -15.59 -3.41
N SER A 88 10.51 -16.57 -2.51
CA SER A 88 9.61 -17.72 -2.51
C SER A 88 8.46 -17.43 -1.57
N ASP A 89 7.30 -17.10 -2.13
CA ASP A 89 6.06 -16.95 -1.39
C ASP A 89 4.97 -17.77 -2.10
N LYS A 90 4.24 -18.60 -1.34
CA LYS A 90 3.21 -19.49 -1.91
C LYS A 90 1.87 -18.80 -2.14
N LEU A 91 1.62 -17.70 -1.42
CA LEU A 91 0.37 -16.97 -1.50
C LEU A 91 0.33 -16.13 -2.78
N TYR A 92 1.43 -15.44 -3.08
CA TYR A 92 1.52 -14.52 -4.22
C TYR A 92 2.42 -14.99 -5.37
N GLU A 93 3.23 -16.04 -5.18
CA GLU A 93 4.17 -16.56 -6.20
C GLU A 93 4.97 -15.47 -6.98
N PRO A 94 5.58 -14.48 -6.30
CA PRO A 94 6.09 -13.26 -6.93
C PRO A 94 7.40 -13.45 -7.71
N LYS A 95 8.13 -14.56 -7.50
CA LYS A 95 9.51 -14.85 -7.99
C LYS A 95 10.60 -13.94 -7.43
N TYR A 96 10.39 -12.63 -7.47
CA TYR A 96 11.34 -11.60 -7.05
C TYR A 96 10.76 -10.79 -5.88
N ASP A 97 11.64 -10.35 -4.99
CA ASP A 97 11.25 -9.62 -3.77
C ASP A 97 10.70 -8.22 -4.06
N ALA A 98 11.15 -7.56 -5.12
CA ALA A 98 10.57 -6.29 -5.60
C ALA A 98 9.08 -6.44 -5.98
N ILE A 99 8.72 -7.53 -6.65
CA ILE A 99 7.33 -7.83 -7.03
C ILE A 99 6.50 -8.13 -5.79
N PHE A 100 7.03 -8.93 -4.85
CA PHE A 100 6.37 -9.17 -3.57
C PHE A 100 6.09 -7.87 -2.80
N SER A 101 7.09 -6.98 -2.75
CA SER A 101 7.00 -5.72 -2.04
C SER A 101 5.92 -4.81 -2.64
N ALA A 102 5.84 -4.73 -3.98
CA ALA A 102 4.79 -3.97 -4.67
C ALA A 102 3.39 -4.55 -4.42
N ILE A 103 3.23 -5.88 -4.44
CA ILE A 103 1.95 -6.53 -4.10
C ILE A 103 1.50 -6.16 -2.69
N VAL A 104 2.39 -6.23 -1.69
CA VAL A 104 2.07 -5.84 -0.31
C VAL A 104 1.76 -4.34 -0.22
N GLY A 105 2.41 -3.51 -1.04
CA GLY A 105 2.15 -2.07 -1.14
C GLY A 105 0.77 -1.71 -1.69
N GLU A 106 0.28 -2.47 -2.67
CA GLU A 106 -1.08 -2.30 -3.20
C GLU A 106 -2.11 -2.67 -2.17
N ARG A 107 -1.94 -3.86 -1.57
CA ARG A 107 -2.80 -4.35 -0.51
C ARG A 107 -2.85 -3.38 0.66
N TRP A 108 -1.75 -2.70 0.97
CA TRP A 108 -1.73 -1.67 1.99
C TRP A 108 -2.69 -0.51 1.71
N VAL A 109 -2.83 -0.07 0.45
CA VAL A 109 -3.80 0.98 0.10
C VAL A 109 -5.23 0.48 0.31
N ASP A 110 -5.50 -0.75 -0.12
CA ASP A 110 -6.83 -1.35 0.04
C ASP A 110 -7.20 -1.60 1.50
N ILE A 111 -6.32 -2.18 2.31
CA ILE A 111 -6.70 -2.73 3.61
C ILE A 111 -5.93 -2.18 4.81
N ALA A 112 -4.92 -1.32 4.60
CA ALA A 112 -4.13 -0.67 5.65
C ALA A 112 -3.56 -1.63 6.73
N GLY A 113 -3.32 -2.89 6.37
CA GLY A 113 -2.86 -3.93 7.28
C GLY A 113 -3.93 -4.53 8.19
N PHE A 114 -5.20 -4.13 8.08
CA PHE A 114 -6.32 -4.75 8.79
C PHE A 114 -6.70 -6.10 8.20
N ASN A 115 -7.36 -6.89 9.05
CA ASN A 115 -8.02 -8.11 8.64
C ASN A 115 -9.43 -7.74 8.10
N VAL A 116 -9.80 -8.25 6.92
CA VAL A 116 -11.06 -7.93 6.24
C VAL A 116 -12.25 -8.69 6.86
N ILE A 117 -12.03 -9.86 7.48
CA ILE A 117 -13.09 -10.62 8.19
C ILE A 117 -13.18 -10.20 9.67
N ASP A 118 -12.05 -9.92 10.33
CA ASP A 118 -11.92 -9.67 11.77
C ASP A 118 -11.21 -8.32 12.08
N GLY A 119 -11.60 -7.25 11.38
CA GLY A 119 -10.98 -5.91 11.46
C GLY A 119 -11.23 -5.13 12.76
N PHE A 120 -11.62 -5.78 13.86
CA PHE A 120 -12.14 -5.13 15.06
C PHE A 120 -11.43 -5.60 16.35
N ILE A 121 -11.34 -4.69 17.32
CA ILE A 121 -11.00 -5.03 18.71
C ILE A 121 -12.23 -5.69 19.36
N GLY A 122 -12.24 -7.02 19.46
CA GLY A 122 -13.34 -7.77 20.09
C GLY A 122 -14.62 -7.86 19.24
N GLN A 123 -15.77 -8.14 19.87
CA GLN A 123 -17.05 -8.42 19.16
C GLN A 123 -17.90 -7.18 18.82
N TYR A 124 -17.56 -5.99 19.32
CA TYR A 124 -18.33 -4.75 19.16
C TYR A 124 -17.39 -3.63 18.75
N GLY A 125 -17.72 -2.77 17.79
CA GLY A 125 -16.87 -1.66 17.33
C GLY A 125 -16.97 -1.38 15.82
N PRO A 126 -16.31 -0.33 15.32
CA PRO A 126 -16.27 -0.04 13.89
C PRO A 126 -15.54 -1.13 13.12
N ASP A 127 -15.85 -1.24 11.83
CA ASP A 127 -15.02 -1.97 10.89
C ASP A 127 -13.81 -1.10 10.53
N CYS A 128 -12.63 -1.40 11.07
CA CYS A 128 -11.48 -0.52 10.84
C CYS A 128 -10.88 -0.65 9.44
N PHE A 129 -11.15 -1.75 8.73
CA PHE A 129 -10.82 -1.83 7.31
C PHE A 129 -11.59 -0.75 6.54
N ASP A 130 -12.93 -0.79 6.59
CA ASP A 130 -13.78 0.19 5.91
C ASP A 130 -13.46 1.62 6.39
N ALA A 131 -13.43 1.82 7.71
CA ALA A 131 -13.34 3.15 8.30
C ALA A 131 -11.98 3.84 8.10
N THR A 132 -10.92 3.12 7.74
CA THR A 132 -9.58 3.72 7.59
C THR A 132 -9.01 3.62 6.20
N ALA A 133 -9.40 2.64 5.39
CA ALA A 133 -8.82 2.43 4.06
C ALA A 133 -9.82 2.72 2.94
N GLN A 134 -11.10 2.36 3.10
CA GLN A 134 -12.08 2.40 2.00
C GLN A 134 -12.99 3.64 2.02
N GLU A 135 -13.65 3.92 3.16
CA GLU A 135 -14.73 4.91 3.27
C GLU A 135 -14.30 6.39 3.35
N PRO A 136 -13.14 6.76 3.92
CA PRO A 136 -12.79 8.17 4.09
C PRO A 136 -12.70 8.94 2.76
N ALA A 137 -13.29 10.13 2.73
CA ALA A 137 -13.37 10.94 1.50
C ALA A 137 -12.00 11.35 0.95
N ASP A 138 -11.01 11.60 1.82
CA ASP A 138 -9.65 11.94 1.43
C ASP A 138 -8.87 10.77 0.81
N LEU A 139 -9.34 9.53 1.00
CA LEU A 139 -8.72 8.33 0.43
C LEU A 139 -9.32 7.91 -0.91
N GLN A 140 -10.47 8.46 -1.31
CA GLN A 140 -11.10 8.11 -2.59
C GLN A 140 -10.20 8.36 -3.81
N GLN A 141 -9.31 9.36 -3.72
CA GLN A 141 -8.32 9.62 -4.76
C GLN A 141 -7.25 8.52 -4.88
N ASP A 142 -6.99 7.75 -3.82
CA ASP A 142 -6.10 6.58 -3.83
C ASP A 142 -6.75 5.36 -4.54
N HIS A 143 -8.09 5.38 -4.68
CA HIS A 143 -8.88 4.39 -5.41
C HIS A 143 -9.41 4.90 -6.77
N PHE A 144 -8.91 6.05 -7.24
CA PHE A 144 -9.40 6.71 -8.46
C PHE A 144 -10.92 6.97 -8.45
N MET A 145 -11.47 7.39 -7.32
CA MET A 145 -12.90 7.67 -7.15
C MET A 145 -13.19 9.10 -6.72
N ARG A 146 -14.45 9.49 -6.91
CA ARG A 146 -14.99 10.76 -6.40
C ARG A 146 -15.22 10.68 -4.90
N ARG A 147 -15.01 11.81 -4.25
CA ARG A 147 -15.53 12.07 -2.91
C ARG A 147 -17.04 12.28 -2.97
N TYR A 148 -17.71 12.15 -1.82
CA TYR A 148 -19.14 12.42 -1.71
C TYR A 148 -19.53 13.85 -2.13
N ASP A 149 -18.62 14.81 -2.02
CA ASP A 149 -18.82 16.22 -2.34
C ASP A 149 -18.31 16.65 -3.73
N ASP A 150 -17.86 15.72 -4.55
CA ASP A 150 -17.58 15.96 -5.98
C ASP A 150 -18.86 15.85 -6.82
N ILE A 151 -19.64 16.92 -6.83
CA ILE A 151 -20.96 16.97 -7.47
C ILE A 151 -20.85 17.29 -8.97
N GLY A 152 -21.74 16.68 -9.77
CA GLY A 152 -21.89 17.01 -11.19
C GLY A 152 -20.69 16.62 -12.05
N SER A 153 -20.71 17.00 -13.32
CA SER A 153 -19.62 16.65 -14.24
C SER A 153 -18.27 17.25 -13.83
N GLN A 154 -18.27 18.45 -13.22
CA GLN A 154 -17.08 19.09 -12.66
C GLN A 154 -16.44 18.27 -11.54
N GLY A 155 -17.25 17.55 -10.76
CA GLY A 155 -16.75 16.60 -9.77
C GLY A 155 -15.88 15.50 -10.38
N GLY A 156 -16.25 15.00 -11.56
CA GLY A 156 -15.47 14.01 -12.31
C GLY A 156 -14.11 14.54 -12.75
N VAL A 157 -14.08 15.77 -13.30
CA VAL A 157 -12.85 16.45 -13.70
C VAL A 157 -11.93 16.66 -12.50
N SER A 158 -12.51 17.09 -11.38
CA SER A 158 -11.76 17.36 -10.15
C SER A 158 -11.18 16.08 -9.55
N ALA A 159 -11.95 14.99 -9.53
CA ALA A 159 -11.49 13.68 -9.08
C ALA A 159 -10.37 13.13 -9.96
N ALA A 160 -10.52 13.19 -11.30
CA ALA A 160 -9.49 12.74 -12.23
C ALA A 160 -8.17 13.51 -12.06
N LYS A 161 -8.22 14.85 -11.96
CA LYS A 161 -7.03 15.69 -11.72
C LYS A 161 -6.37 15.39 -10.38
N ARG A 162 -7.15 15.20 -9.30
CA ARG A 162 -6.60 14.84 -7.98
C ARG A 162 -5.96 13.45 -7.99
N ALA A 163 -6.59 12.46 -8.63
CA ALA A 163 -6.03 11.12 -8.74
C ALA A 163 -4.74 11.09 -9.58
N GLN A 164 -4.68 11.84 -10.69
CA GLN A 164 -3.45 12.01 -11.48
C GLN A 164 -2.31 12.64 -10.65
N ASN A 165 -2.60 13.69 -9.89
CA ASN A 165 -1.60 14.31 -9.00
C ASN A 165 -1.15 13.34 -7.89
N ARG A 166 -2.11 12.62 -7.28
CA ARG A 166 -1.83 11.60 -6.26
C ARG A 166 -0.95 10.47 -6.81
N PHE A 167 -1.18 10.04 -8.05
CA PHE A 167 -0.34 9.07 -8.74
C PHE A 167 1.10 9.56 -8.90
N ILE A 168 1.30 10.79 -9.38
CA ILE A 168 2.65 11.39 -9.50
C ILE A 168 3.32 11.43 -8.13
N ASP A 169 2.60 11.89 -7.10
CA ASP A 169 3.15 11.96 -5.74
C ASP A 169 3.59 10.58 -5.24
N HIS A 170 2.75 9.55 -5.36
CA HIS A 170 3.10 8.18 -4.96
C HIS A 170 4.30 7.65 -5.74
N PHE A 171 4.34 7.84 -7.06
CA PHE A 171 5.42 7.38 -7.91
C PHE A 171 6.76 8.06 -7.54
N VAL A 172 6.74 9.37 -7.36
CA VAL A 172 7.93 10.16 -6.98
C VAL A 172 8.38 9.81 -5.57
N ASN A 173 7.45 9.72 -4.60
CA ASN A 173 7.78 9.36 -3.22
C ASN A 173 8.40 7.96 -3.14
N ALA A 174 7.90 7.00 -3.92
CA ALA A 174 8.48 5.68 -4.02
C ALA A 174 9.90 5.69 -4.59
N ALA A 175 10.13 6.47 -5.66
CA ALA A 175 11.44 6.57 -6.29
C ALA A 175 12.49 7.27 -5.41
N MET A 176 12.06 8.29 -4.66
CA MET A 176 12.93 9.14 -3.83
C MET A 176 13.09 8.63 -2.39
N ALA A 177 12.36 7.61 -1.98
CA ALA A 177 12.51 7.03 -0.66
C ALA A 177 13.92 6.45 -0.43
N ASN A 178 14.37 6.49 0.81
CA ASN A 178 15.65 5.91 1.21
C ASN A 178 15.62 4.38 1.06
N GLU A 179 16.66 3.82 0.44
CA GLU A 179 16.78 2.37 0.30
C GLU A 179 16.93 1.70 1.67
N LYS A 180 15.90 0.94 2.04
CA LYS A 180 15.84 0.18 3.30
C LYS A 180 14.81 -0.93 3.24
N ARG A 181 14.86 -1.80 4.24
CA ARG A 181 13.86 -2.84 4.47
C ARG A 181 12.94 -2.42 5.60
N ILE A 182 11.66 -2.68 5.44
CA ILE A 182 10.64 -2.34 6.44
C ILE A 182 9.80 -3.57 6.77
N LEU A 183 9.23 -3.57 7.97
CA LEU A 183 8.22 -4.56 8.36
C LEU A 183 6.86 -3.89 8.27
N VAL A 184 5.91 -4.53 7.59
CA VAL A 184 4.56 -4.00 7.38
C VAL A 184 3.52 -5.07 7.64
N TRP A 185 2.31 -4.66 8.03
CA TRP A 185 1.17 -5.56 8.02
C TRP A 185 0.62 -5.68 6.59
N ASP A 186 0.65 -6.89 6.02
CA ASP A 186 0.05 -7.21 4.71
C ASP A 186 -1.48 -7.33 4.77
N GLY A 187 -2.06 -7.33 5.98
CA GLY A 187 -3.49 -7.59 6.20
C GLY A 187 -3.92 -8.97 5.69
N GLY A 188 -5.20 -9.16 5.42
CA GLY A 188 -5.73 -10.41 4.84
C GLY A 188 -7.17 -10.74 5.21
N ALA A 189 -7.73 -11.75 4.53
CA ALA A 189 -9.08 -12.23 4.79
C ALA A 189 -9.22 -12.80 6.21
N SER A 190 -8.36 -13.73 6.64
CA SER A 190 -8.53 -14.43 7.93
C SER A 190 -7.41 -14.16 8.96
N SER A 191 -6.35 -13.45 8.57
CA SER A 191 -5.27 -13.04 9.49
C SER A 191 -4.38 -11.99 8.85
N SER A 192 -4.10 -10.89 9.57
CA SER A 192 -3.01 -9.98 9.20
C SER A 192 -1.67 -10.68 9.45
N THR A 193 -0.77 -10.64 8.47
CA THR A 193 0.61 -11.16 8.62
C THR A 193 1.62 -10.04 8.47
N GLN A 194 2.72 -10.12 9.22
CA GLN A 194 3.83 -9.19 9.07
C GLN A 194 4.74 -9.66 7.93
N SER A 195 5.02 -8.75 7.01
CA SER A 195 5.84 -8.99 5.83
C SER A 195 7.03 -8.05 5.83
N GLU A 196 8.21 -8.62 5.58
CA GLU A 196 9.41 -7.82 5.30
C GLU A 196 9.46 -7.49 3.81
N VAL A 197 9.55 -6.21 3.49
CA VAL A 197 9.47 -5.66 2.13
C VAL A 197 10.55 -4.61 1.87
N ASP A 198 10.85 -4.40 0.59
CA ASP A 198 11.69 -3.31 0.11
C ASP A 198 10.86 -2.03 0.14
N TYR A 199 11.39 -0.97 0.75
CA TYR A 199 10.60 0.23 1.00
C TYR A 199 10.19 0.96 -0.28
N ASN A 200 11.10 1.09 -1.25
CA ASN A 200 10.83 1.76 -2.50
C ASN A 200 9.76 1.00 -3.31
N TYR A 201 9.89 -0.32 -3.43
CA TYR A 201 8.92 -1.13 -4.16
C TYR A 201 7.58 -1.28 -3.44
N PHE A 202 7.57 -1.27 -2.10
CA PHE A 202 6.34 -1.20 -1.31
C PHE A 202 5.59 0.12 -1.56
N LEU A 203 6.28 1.26 -1.50
CA LEU A 203 5.64 2.55 -1.81
C LEU A 203 5.19 2.62 -3.27
N PHE A 204 5.95 2.02 -4.19
CA PHE A 204 5.56 1.92 -5.60
C PHE A 204 4.26 1.14 -5.77
N GLY A 205 4.05 0.07 -5.00
CA GLY A 205 2.77 -0.65 -4.97
C GLY A 205 1.56 0.26 -4.75
N ARG A 206 1.70 1.33 -3.97
CA ARG A 206 0.62 2.32 -3.80
C ARG A 206 0.28 3.06 -5.09
N ALA A 207 1.31 3.41 -5.88
CA ALA A 207 1.10 4.01 -7.20
C ALA A 207 0.47 2.99 -8.16
N VAL A 208 0.87 1.72 -8.09
CA VAL A 208 0.31 0.64 -8.92
C VAL A 208 -1.17 0.41 -8.61
N HIS A 209 -1.56 0.36 -7.34
CA HIS A 209 -2.95 0.21 -6.92
C HIS A 209 -3.83 1.28 -7.56
N LEU A 210 -3.53 2.57 -7.31
CA LEU A 210 -4.29 3.69 -7.87
C LEU A 210 -4.34 3.61 -9.40
N PHE A 211 -3.21 3.29 -10.03
CA PHE A 211 -3.11 3.18 -11.48
C PHE A 211 -4.01 2.07 -12.04
N GLN A 212 -4.05 0.91 -11.40
CA GLN A 212 -4.90 -0.22 -11.79
C GLN A 212 -6.39 0.07 -11.52
N ASP A 213 -6.71 0.69 -10.39
CA ASP A 213 -8.06 1.12 -10.03
C ASP A 213 -8.66 2.07 -11.07
N SER A 214 -7.82 2.89 -11.69
CA SER A 214 -8.25 3.74 -12.79
C SER A 214 -8.83 2.97 -13.99
N PHE A 215 -8.57 1.67 -14.14
CA PHE A 215 -9.12 0.81 -15.20
C PHE A 215 -10.35 0.02 -14.76
N SER A 216 -10.70 0.05 -13.47
CA SER A 216 -11.93 -0.54 -12.96
C SER A 216 -13.13 0.17 -13.58
N LEU A 217 -14.04 -0.59 -14.19
CA LEU A 217 -15.32 -0.06 -14.65
C LEU A 217 -16.30 0.21 -13.49
N GLU A 218 -15.94 -0.17 -12.27
CA GLU A 218 -16.65 0.26 -11.04
C GLU A 218 -16.17 1.63 -10.55
N HIS A 219 -14.95 2.06 -10.90
CA HIS A 219 -14.40 3.34 -10.43
C HIS A 219 -14.41 4.40 -11.53
N THR A 220 -14.32 3.99 -12.80
CA THR A 220 -14.26 4.90 -13.95
C THR A 220 -15.16 4.46 -15.09
N VAL A 221 -15.44 5.40 -15.99
CA VAL A 221 -16.09 5.13 -17.28
C VAL A 221 -15.02 5.12 -18.36
N ARG A 222 -14.82 3.97 -18.97
CA ARG A 222 -13.91 3.73 -20.10
C ARG A 222 -14.64 2.90 -21.15
N LEU A 223 -14.30 3.10 -22.42
CA LEU A 223 -15.05 2.50 -23.52
C LEU A 223 -14.17 1.63 -24.43
N PRO A 224 -14.74 0.61 -25.09
CA PRO A 224 -13.99 -0.25 -26.01
C PRO A 224 -13.41 0.48 -27.23
N GLU A 225 -14.01 1.58 -27.67
CA GLU A 225 -13.66 2.25 -28.94
C GLU A 225 -12.23 2.81 -28.97
N ASP A 226 -11.66 3.10 -27.80
CA ASP A 226 -10.25 3.49 -27.65
C ASP A 226 -9.40 2.43 -26.93
N ASN A 227 -9.89 1.20 -26.89
CA ASN A 227 -9.36 0.10 -26.09
C ASN A 227 -9.20 0.46 -24.61
N TYR A 228 -10.22 1.11 -24.04
CA TYR A 228 -10.27 1.50 -22.62
C TYR A 228 -9.13 2.43 -22.19
N ARG A 229 -8.54 3.19 -23.11
CA ARG A 229 -7.34 4.01 -22.83
C ARG A 229 -7.64 5.36 -22.22
N LYS A 230 -8.80 5.95 -22.50
CA LYS A 230 -9.15 7.27 -21.94
C LYS A 230 -10.28 7.17 -20.94
N ILE A 231 -10.20 8.02 -19.93
CA ILE A 231 -11.21 8.14 -18.87
C ILE A 231 -12.27 9.13 -19.34
N ARG A 232 -13.53 8.71 -19.35
CA ARG A 232 -14.68 9.55 -19.71
C ARG A 232 -15.33 10.19 -18.52
N GLN A 233 -15.40 9.46 -17.41
CA GLN A 233 -15.93 9.93 -16.14
C GLN A 233 -15.32 9.12 -14.99
N VAL A 234 -15.39 9.69 -13.79
CA VAL A 234 -15.04 9.02 -12.53
C VAL A 234 -16.33 8.77 -11.76
N LYS A 235 -16.45 7.62 -11.10
CA LYS A 235 -17.65 7.22 -10.36
C LYS A 235 -17.57 7.64 -8.88
N GLY A 236 -18.73 7.75 -8.26
CA GLY A 236 -18.93 8.05 -6.84
C GLY A 236 -18.64 6.85 -5.96
N TYR A 237 -17.80 7.03 -4.92
CA TYR A 237 -17.74 6.04 -3.87
C TYR A 237 -18.98 6.10 -2.96
N ILE A 238 -19.42 7.29 -2.55
CA ILE A 238 -20.62 7.46 -1.69
C ILE A 238 -21.56 8.50 -2.30
N CYS A 239 -22.60 8.01 -2.97
CA CYS A 239 -23.80 8.70 -3.43
C CYS A 239 -23.63 10.14 -3.97
N SER A 240 -22.49 10.44 -4.61
CA SER A 240 -22.18 11.77 -5.12
C SER A 240 -23.21 12.16 -6.17
N ASP A 241 -23.89 13.28 -5.97
CA ASP A 241 -24.97 13.70 -6.87
C ASP A 241 -24.45 13.94 -8.30
N SER A 242 -25.28 13.55 -9.27
CA SER A 242 -25.01 13.63 -10.70
C SER A 242 -23.76 12.84 -11.12
N SER A 243 -23.61 11.62 -10.59
CA SER A 243 -22.58 10.66 -10.97
C SER A 243 -23.07 9.21 -10.88
N GLU A 244 -22.51 8.31 -11.70
CA GLU A 244 -22.65 6.86 -11.50
C GLU A 244 -21.99 6.44 -10.18
N GLN A 245 -22.58 5.45 -9.52
CA GLN A 245 -22.21 5.00 -8.19
C GLN A 245 -21.51 3.64 -8.27
N HIS A 246 -20.39 3.47 -7.56
CA HIS A 246 -19.77 2.16 -7.42
C HIS A 246 -20.63 1.22 -6.54
N SER A 247 -20.53 -0.08 -6.77
CA SER A 247 -21.30 -1.09 -6.02
C SER A 247 -20.80 -1.34 -4.59
N HIS A 248 -21.71 -1.28 -3.61
CA HIS A 248 -21.48 -1.54 -2.17
C HIS A 248 -21.87 -2.96 -1.71
N SER A 249 -22.08 -3.90 -2.64
CA SER A 249 -22.65 -5.21 -2.31
C SER A 249 -21.68 -6.09 -1.51
N SER A 250 -22.14 -6.63 -0.38
CA SER A 250 -21.36 -7.58 0.44
C SER A 250 -21.43 -9.01 -0.11
N PHE A 251 -20.28 -9.68 -0.17
CA PHE A 251 -20.12 -11.00 -0.80
C PHE A 251 -20.68 -12.15 0.06
N THR A 252 -21.24 -13.17 -0.60
CA THR A 252 -21.16 -14.56 -0.13
C THR A 252 -20.30 -15.36 -1.11
N SER A 253 -19.47 -16.29 -0.63
CA SER A 253 -18.50 -17.05 -1.44
C SER A 253 -19.14 -17.91 -2.53
N SER A 254 -20.45 -18.18 -2.46
CA SER A 254 -21.23 -18.88 -3.48
C SER A 254 -21.60 -18.00 -4.68
N ASP A 255 -21.74 -16.68 -4.51
CA ASP A 255 -22.21 -15.78 -5.57
C ASP A 255 -21.11 -15.37 -6.55
N PHE A 256 -19.84 -15.49 -6.15
CA PHE A 256 -18.69 -15.01 -6.91
C PHE A 256 -18.56 -15.65 -8.30
N TYR A 257 -18.88 -16.94 -8.42
CA TYR A 257 -18.63 -17.71 -9.65
C TYR A 257 -19.65 -17.46 -10.77
N ASP A 258 -20.83 -16.94 -10.40
CA ASP A 258 -21.87 -16.44 -11.30
C ASP A 258 -21.83 -14.90 -11.45
N SER A 259 -20.96 -14.26 -10.66
CA SER A 259 -20.77 -12.82 -10.55
C SER A 259 -19.92 -12.23 -11.69
N ASN A 260 -20.16 -10.96 -11.99
CA ASN A 260 -19.51 -10.21 -13.07
C ASN A 260 -18.30 -9.42 -12.53
N ASP A 261 -17.37 -10.06 -11.82
CA ASP A 261 -16.11 -9.47 -11.29
C ASP A 261 -15.39 -8.50 -12.25
N VAL A 262 -14.71 -7.45 -11.77
CA VAL A 262 -14.05 -6.44 -12.64
C VAL A 262 -12.90 -6.99 -13.50
N ILE A 263 -12.18 -8.02 -13.06
CA ILE A 263 -11.10 -8.63 -13.85
C ILE A 263 -11.62 -9.77 -14.70
N TRP A 264 -12.34 -10.70 -14.10
CA TRP A 264 -12.54 -12.01 -14.68
C TRP A 264 -13.90 -12.14 -15.37
N LYS A 265 -13.93 -12.83 -16.51
CA LYS A 265 -15.19 -13.21 -17.17
C LYS A 265 -15.96 -14.18 -16.27
N LYS A 266 -17.29 -14.21 -16.39
CA LYS A 266 -18.12 -15.21 -15.68
C LYS A 266 -17.62 -16.63 -15.97
N LYS A 267 -17.63 -17.50 -14.95
CA LYS A 267 -17.20 -18.92 -15.07
C LYS A 267 -15.76 -19.13 -15.54
N SER A 268 -14.89 -18.14 -15.35
CA SER A 268 -13.47 -18.14 -15.72
C SER A 268 -12.60 -19.13 -14.94
N LYS A 269 -13.13 -19.77 -13.89
CA LYS A 269 -12.39 -20.75 -13.09
C LYS A 269 -12.80 -22.18 -13.45
N SER A 270 -11.93 -22.92 -14.15
CA SER A 270 -12.03 -24.38 -14.26
C SER A 270 -11.32 -25.10 -13.10
N ASP A 271 -10.31 -24.48 -12.47
CA ASP A 271 -9.39 -25.10 -11.50
C ASP A 271 -8.95 -24.14 -10.37
N THR A 272 -8.37 -24.64 -9.28
CA THR A 272 -7.83 -23.82 -8.17
C THR A 272 -6.35 -23.44 -8.38
N GLY A 273 -5.98 -22.18 -8.12
CA GLY A 273 -4.59 -21.70 -8.00
C GLY A 273 -4.17 -20.67 -9.06
N TRP A 274 -2.96 -20.12 -8.96
CA TRP A 274 -2.45 -19.06 -9.86
C TRP A 274 -2.53 -19.41 -11.35
N GLN A 275 -2.43 -20.70 -11.68
CA GLN A 275 -2.42 -21.20 -13.06
C GLN A 275 -3.80 -21.25 -13.73
N SER A 276 -4.89 -21.09 -12.97
CA SER A 276 -6.24 -21.01 -13.53
C SER A 276 -6.58 -19.61 -14.08
N TYR A 277 -5.78 -18.61 -13.71
CA TYR A 277 -5.98 -17.21 -14.07
C TYR A 277 -5.07 -16.86 -15.26
N LYS A 278 -5.70 -16.56 -16.40
CA LYS A 278 -5.01 -16.35 -17.69
C LYS A 278 -5.65 -15.19 -18.48
N PRO A 279 -4.89 -14.52 -19.37
CA PRO A 279 -5.41 -13.45 -20.22
C PRO A 279 -6.71 -13.77 -20.97
N SER A 280 -6.85 -14.97 -21.54
CA SER A 280 -8.07 -15.46 -22.23
C SER A 280 -9.34 -15.35 -21.37
N ASN A 281 -9.21 -15.48 -20.05
CA ASN A 281 -10.29 -15.42 -19.09
C ASN A 281 -10.57 -14.01 -18.53
N MET A 282 -9.75 -13.03 -18.86
CA MET A 282 -9.89 -11.65 -18.39
C MET A 282 -10.83 -10.82 -19.26
N LYS A 283 -11.45 -9.81 -18.64
CA LYS A 283 -12.21 -8.76 -19.31
C LYS A 283 -11.26 -7.80 -20.04
N PRO A 284 -11.69 -7.21 -21.17
CA PRO A 284 -10.86 -6.30 -21.97
C PRO A 284 -10.24 -5.13 -21.20
N ALA A 285 -10.98 -4.50 -20.27
CA ALA A 285 -10.46 -3.40 -19.46
C ALA A 285 -9.29 -3.85 -18.55
N ALA A 286 -9.39 -5.03 -17.94
CA ALA A 286 -8.34 -5.60 -17.11
C ALA A 286 -7.11 -6.05 -17.91
N LEU A 287 -7.30 -6.53 -19.14
CA LEU A 287 -6.18 -6.78 -20.07
C LEU A 287 -5.45 -5.50 -20.44
N THR A 288 -6.19 -4.41 -20.63
CA THR A 288 -5.61 -3.08 -20.86
C THR A 288 -4.85 -2.60 -19.63
N ALA A 289 -5.39 -2.82 -18.43
CA ALA A 289 -4.72 -2.52 -17.17
C ALA A 289 -3.40 -3.30 -17.02
N LEU A 290 -3.38 -4.58 -17.44
CA LEU A 290 -2.19 -5.42 -17.44
C LEU A 290 -1.08 -4.82 -18.35
N GLU A 291 -1.43 -4.43 -19.58
CA GLU A 291 -0.50 -3.77 -20.50
C GLU A 291 0.01 -2.43 -19.97
N ALA A 292 -0.89 -1.59 -19.47
CA ALA A 292 -0.54 -0.31 -18.86
C ALA A 292 0.37 -0.49 -17.63
N SER A 293 0.16 -1.53 -16.83
CA SER A 293 1.01 -1.86 -15.68
C SER A 293 2.43 -2.25 -16.10
N LYS A 294 2.64 -2.83 -17.30
CA LYS A 294 4.00 -3.09 -17.80
C LYS A 294 4.76 -1.79 -18.08
N ASP A 295 4.10 -0.81 -18.69
CA ASP A 295 4.68 0.53 -18.88
C ASP A 295 5.01 1.18 -17.54
N LEU A 296 4.11 1.05 -16.55
CA LEU A 296 4.32 1.55 -15.20
C LEU A 296 5.56 0.92 -14.53
N TRP A 297 5.69 -0.41 -14.59
CA TRP A 297 6.88 -1.12 -14.08
C TRP A 297 8.15 -0.68 -14.81
N ALA A 298 8.11 -0.58 -16.14
CA ALA A 298 9.28 -0.20 -16.94
C ALA A 298 9.75 1.24 -16.58
N ALA A 299 8.80 2.17 -16.47
CA ALA A 299 9.03 3.53 -16.02
C ALA A 299 9.66 3.60 -14.63
N PHE A 300 9.17 2.82 -13.67
CA PHE A 300 9.71 2.81 -12.31
C PHE A 300 11.11 2.21 -12.26
N ILE A 301 11.36 1.10 -12.97
CA ILE A 301 12.68 0.46 -13.05
C ILE A 301 13.71 1.41 -13.68
N ARG A 302 13.35 2.10 -14.78
CA ARG A 302 14.22 3.15 -15.37
C ARG A 302 14.50 4.28 -14.38
N THR A 303 13.49 4.72 -13.65
CA THR A 303 13.64 5.78 -12.63
C THR A 303 14.58 5.35 -11.50
N MET A 304 14.44 4.12 -11.00
CA MET A 304 15.29 3.59 -9.93
C MET A 304 16.75 3.41 -10.37
N ALA A 305 16.99 3.15 -11.67
CA ALA A 305 18.33 3.11 -12.25
C ALA A 305 19.00 4.50 -12.37
N THR A 306 18.23 5.59 -12.29
CA THR A 306 18.76 6.97 -12.35
C THR A 306 19.44 7.38 -11.05
N ASN A 307 20.50 8.19 -11.17
CA ASN A 307 21.20 8.81 -10.04
C ASN A 307 20.23 9.63 -9.17
N ILE A 308 20.37 9.55 -7.85
CA ILE A 308 19.45 10.20 -6.90
C ILE A 308 19.28 11.71 -7.15
N ASN A 309 20.31 12.41 -7.61
CA ASN A 309 20.28 13.85 -7.88
C ASN A 309 19.39 14.24 -9.08
N GLU A 310 19.12 13.29 -10.00
CA GLU A 310 18.28 13.49 -11.20
C GLU A 310 16.99 12.66 -11.13
N ARG A 311 16.86 11.82 -10.11
CA ARG A 311 15.81 10.81 -9.99
C ARG A 311 14.43 11.45 -9.84
N GLU A 312 14.28 12.52 -9.06
CA GLU A 312 12.97 13.18 -8.91
C GLU A 312 12.46 13.73 -10.25
N THR A 313 13.31 14.42 -11.01
CA THR A 313 12.93 14.96 -12.32
C THR A 313 12.56 13.85 -13.30
N THR A 314 13.33 12.76 -13.29
CA THR A 314 13.03 11.57 -14.11
C THR A 314 11.71 10.93 -13.69
N ALA A 315 11.49 10.75 -12.39
CA ALA A 315 10.28 10.16 -11.83
C ALA A 315 9.03 10.95 -12.23
N ARG A 316 9.07 12.28 -12.12
CA ARG A 316 7.97 13.16 -12.56
C ARG A 316 7.70 13.05 -14.05
N LYS A 317 8.75 13.01 -14.86
CA LYS A 317 8.63 12.87 -16.33
C LYS A 317 8.00 11.54 -16.71
N GLU A 318 8.49 10.44 -16.16
CA GLU A 318 7.97 9.08 -16.41
C GLU A 318 6.51 8.96 -15.93
N ALA A 319 6.20 9.46 -14.72
CA ALA A 319 4.82 9.48 -14.21
C ALA A 319 3.87 10.32 -15.09
N GLN A 320 4.31 11.49 -15.58
CA GLN A 320 3.51 12.30 -16.50
C GLN A 320 3.27 11.59 -17.83
N GLN A 321 4.28 10.92 -18.39
CA GLN A 321 4.12 10.14 -19.63
C GLN A 321 3.09 9.01 -19.48
N LEU A 322 3.05 8.36 -18.32
CA LEU A 322 2.04 7.36 -18.00
C LEU A 322 0.65 7.98 -17.91
N ILE A 323 0.51 9.16 -17.30
CA ILE A 323 -0.76 9.90 -17.27
C ILE A 323 -1.24 10.22 -18.68
N ASP A 324 -0.39 10.84 -19.50
CA ASP A 324 -0.73 11.26 -20.87
C ASP A 324 -1.11 10.06 -21.74
N THR A 325 -0.60 8.86 -21.40
CA THR A 325 -0.80 7.64 -22.17
C THR A 325 -2.04 6.83 -21.77
N TRP A 326 -2.25 6.70 -20.45
CA TRP A 326 -3.13 5.69 -19.84
C TRP A 326 -4.20 6.28 -18.90
N LEU A 327 -3.92 7.44 -18.30
CA LEU A 327 -4.84 8.13 -17.37
C LEU A 327 -5.43 9.41 -17.98
N SER A 328 -5.23 9.63 -19.28
CA SER A 328 -5.70 10.83 -19.98
C SER A 328 -7.22 10.90 -20.01
N PHE A 329 -7.74 12.12 -19.94
CA PHE A 329 -9.16 12.42 -20.17
C PHE A 329 -9.30 13.68 -21.02
N ASP A 330 -10.42 13.81 -21.70
CA ASP A 330 -10.82 15.05 -22.38
C ASP A 330 -11.78 15.80 -21.44
N GLU A 331 -11.42 17.03 -21.06
CA GLU A 331 -12.18 17.80 -20.08
C GLU A 331 -13.56 18.21 -20.61
N GLU A 332 -13.67 18.58 -21.88
CA GLU A 332 -14.95 18.98 -22.49
C GLU A 332 -15.90 17.78 -22.64
N GLU A 333 -15.36 16.63 -23.06
CA GLU A 333 -16.11 15.37 -23.12
C GLU A 333 -16.59 14.98 -21.73
N MET A 334 -15.71 15.03 -20.72
CA MET A 334 -16.06 14.68 -19.36
C MET A 334 -17.14 15.61 -18.80
N LEU A 335 -17.03 16.92 -19.03
CA LEU A 335 -18.02 17.91 -18.59
C LEU A 335 -19.41 17.67 -19.20
N SER A 336 -19.47 17.28 -20.47
CA SER A 336 -20.73 17.04 -21.19
C SER A 336 -21.20 15.59 -21.18
N TRP A 337 -20.43 14.67 -20.58
CA TRP A 337 -20.67 13.22 -20.66
C TRP A 337 -22.10 12.81 -20.27
N TYR A 338 -22.60 13.35 -19.16
CA TYR A 338 -23.92 13.03 -18.64
C TYR A 338 -25.04 13.90 -19.23
N ASP A 339 -24.75 14.85 -20.13
CA ASP A 339 -25.80 15.57 -20.87
C ASP A 339 -26.56 14.62 -21.79
N ASN A 340 -25.88 13.57 -22.27
CA ASN A 340 -26.51 12.45 -22.95
C ASN A 340 -27.11 11.47 -21.94
N GLU A 341 -28.44 11.43 -21.84
CA GLU A 341 -29.16 10.54 -20.93
C GLU A 341 -28.86 9.04 -21.15
N LYS A 342 -28.39 8.63 -22.34
CA LYS A 342 -27.99 7.24 -22.59
C LYS A 342 -26.75 6.82 -21.78
N ASN A 343 -25.92 7.79 -21.40
CA ASN A 343 -24.70 7.58 -20.62
C ASN A 343 -24.97 7.49 -19.11
N ARG A 344 -26.23 7.58 -18.67
CA ARG A 344 -26.64 7.38 -17.28
C ARG A 344 -27.16 5.96 -17.13
N ASP A 345 -26.51 5.14 -16.32
CA ASP A 345 -27.04 3.82 -15.95
C ASP A 345 -27.99 3.90 -14.72
N ASP A 346 -28.45 2.75 -14.23
CA ASP A 346 -29.36 2.69 -13.08
C ASP A 346 -28.67 3.10 -11.76
N THR A 347 -27.34 3.17 -11.74
CA THR A 347 -26.55 3.58 -10.58
C THR A 347 -26.37 5.10 -10.51
N PHE A 348 -26.63 5.82 -11.61
CA PHE A 348 -26.51 7.28 -11.68
C PHE A 348 -27.37 7.97 -10.62
N VAL A 349 -26.73 8.70 -9.69
CA VAL A 349 -27.41 9.38 -8.60
C VAL A 349 -27.94 10.72 -9.08
N THR A 350 -29.23 10.96 -8.89
CA THR A 350 -29.87 12.22 -9.30
C THR A 350 -31.02 12.62 -8.37
N SER A 351 -31.19 13.92 -8.17
CA SER A 351 -32.31 14.52 -7.45
C SER A 351 -33.59 14.72 -8.29
N ASP A 352 -33.51 14.57 -9.61
CA ASP A 352 -34.51 15.11 -10.55
C ASP A 352 -35.52 14.08 -11.13
N ASN A 353 -35.70 12.90 -10.53
CA ASN A 353 -36.52 11.80 -11.11
C ASN A 353 -36.14 11.42 -12.57
N LYS A 354 -34.92 11.76 -13.00
CA LYS A 354 -34.35 11.37 -14.30
C LYS A 354 -33.89 9.91 -14.27
N LYS A 355 -33.47 9.36 -15.42
CA LYS A 355 -32.84 8.04 -15.48
C LYS A 355 -31.68 7.94 -14.46
N GLY A 356 -31.76 6.94 -13.60
CA GLY A 356 -30.87 6.76 -12.46
C GLY A 356 -31.65 6.42 -11.17
N GLN A 357 -31.03 6.69 -10.02
CA GLN A 357 -31.58 6.48 -8.68
C GLN A 357 -31.54 7.77 -7.85
N SER A 358 -32.47 7.89 -6.90
CA SER A 358 -32.43 9.02 -5.94
C SER A 358 -31.27 8.87 -4.95
N GLN A 359 -30.73 9.98 -4.44
CA GLN A 359 -29.70 9.94 -3.39
C GLN A 359 -30.17 9.18 -2.15
N LYS A 360 -31.46 9.29 -1.79
CA LYS A 360 -32.06 8.52 -0.69
C LYS A 360 -32.01 7.01 -0.96
N THR A 361 -32.33 6.59 -2.18
CA THR A 361 -32.24 5.18 -2.60
C THR A 361 -30.80 4.70 -2.53
N CYS A 362 -29.86 5.49 -3.04
CA CYS A 362 -28.44 5.19 -2.98
C CYS A 362 -27.97 5.00 -1.52
N LEU A 363 -28.25 5.98 -0.64
CA LEU A 363 -27.85 5.93 0.78
C LEU A 363 -28.44 4.73 1.52
N SER A 364 -29.66 4.29 1.16
CA SER A 364 -30.29 3.12 1.78
C SER A 364 -29.62 1.79 1.44
N ASN A 365 -28.78 1.77 0.39
CA ASN A 365 -28.04 0.59 -0.05
C ASN A 365 -26.60 0.55 0.48
N ILE A 366 -26.12 1.61 1.13
CA ILE A 366 -24.78 1.64 1.75
C ILE A 366 -24.83 0.86 3.07
N SER A 367 -24.00 -0.16 3.20
CA SER A 367 -23.84 -0.94 4.43
C SER A 367 -22.47 -0.68 5.03
N PHE A 368 -22.38 0.20 6.02
CA PHE A 368 -21.17 0.39 6.82
C PHE A 368 -21.47 0.16 8.32
N LYS A 369 -20.45 -0.14 9.12
CA LYS A 369 -20.55 -0.16 10.58
C LYS A 369 -20.03 1.16 11.16
N ASN A 370 -20.84 1.82 11.99
CA ASN A 370 -20.42 3.04 12.69
C ASN A 370 -19.48 2.74 13.87
N SER A 371 -19.10 3.79 14.61
CA SER A 371 -18.19 3.71 15.76
C SER A 371 -18.64 2.76 16.87
N ASP A 372 -19.93 2.41 16.93
CA ASP A 372 -20.48 1.51 17.95
C ASP A 372 -20.75 0.10 17.40
N GLY A 373 -20.36 -0.16 16.15
CA GLY A 373 -20.58 -1.44 15.45
C GLY A 373 -22.02 -1.63 14.97
N LEU A 374 -22.83 -0.56 14.98
CA LEU A 374 -24.19 -0.57 14.45
C LEU A 374 -24.15 -0.27 12.94
N LYS A 375 -25.14 -0.76 12.20
CA LYS A 375 -25.35 -0.41 10.79
C LYS A 375 -26.42 0.68 10.68
N PRO A 376 -26.06 1.98 10.76
CA PRO A 376 -27.05 3.04 10.64
C PRO A 376 -27.57 3.13 9.20
N THR A 377 -28.77 3.70 9.03
CA THR A 377 -29.30 4.09 7.72
C THR A 377 -29.25 5.61 7.63
N PRO A 378 -28.18 6.20 7.07
CA PRO A 378 -28.04 7.65 7.02
C PRO A 378 -29.16 8.27 6.17
N THR A 379 -29.65 9.42 6.61
CA THR A 379 -30.75 10.14 5.92
C THR A 379 -30.24 11.16 4.92
N ASN A 380 -28.97 11.56 5.03
CA ASN A 380 -28.26 12.49 4.15
C ASN A 380 -26.75 12.16 4.14
N ILE A 381 -26.02 12.79 3.21
CA ILE A 381 -24.58 12.54 3.03
C ILE A 381 -23.76 13.06 4.21
N GLU A 382 -24.13 14.19 4.80
CA GLU A 382 -23.39 14.80 5.91
C GLU A 382 -23.40 13.90 7.15
N GLU A 383 -24.53 13.25 7.43
CA GLU A 383 -24.69 12.25 8.48
C GLU A 383 -23.78 11.04 8.23
N LEU A 384 -23.75 10.52 6.99
CA LEU A 384 -22.87 9.41 6.61
C LEU A 384 -21.40 9.79 6.77
N ALA A 385 -20.98 10.93 6.21
CA ALA A 385 -19.61 11.43 6.33
C ALA A 385 -19.18 11.62 7.80
N SER A 386 -20.07 12.17 8.64
CA SER A 386 -19.80 12.32 10.08
C SER A 386 -19.63 10.96 10.78
N ASN A 387 -20.44 9.96 10.42
CA ASN A 387 -20.34 8.62 11.00
C ASN A 387 -19.05 7.89 10.55
N ILE A 388 -18.64 8.05 9.29
CA ILE A 388 -17.37 7.52 8.77
C ILE A 388 -16.20 8.14 9.54
N GLU A 389 -16.16 9.48 9.66
CA GLU A 389 -15.06 10.17 10.34
C GLU A 389 -14.97 9.81 11.84
N LYS A 390 -16.11 9.67 12.53
CA LYS A 390 -16.14 9.16 13.92
C LYS A 390 -15.58 7.74 14.03
N SER A 391 -15.91 6.88 13.08
CA SER A 391 -15.44 5.50 13.03
C SER A 391 -13.94 5.45 12.77
N ARG A 392 -13.45 6.23 11.79
CA ARG A 392 -12.03 6.41 11.48
C ARG A 392 -11.26 6.87 12.71
N ASN A 393 -11.74 7.93 13.38
CA ASN A 393 -11.07 8.48 14.55
C ASN A 393 -11.04 7.47 15.71
N LYS A 394 -12.09 6.67 15.91
CA LYS A 394 -12.07 5.59 16.90
C LYS A 394 -11.04 4.51 16.55
N CYS A 395 -10.92 4.11 15.28
CA CYS A 395 -9.88 3.17 14.83
C CYS A 395 -8.47 3.72 15.04
N LEU A 396 -8.18 4.90 14.48
CA LEU A 396 -6.87 5.55 14.56
C LEU A 396 -6.44 5.84 16.01
N PHE A 397 -7.39 6.24 16.87
CA PHE A 397 -7.10 6.47 18.29
C PHE A 397 -6.63 5.21 19.03
N ASN A 398 -7.08 4.02 18.61
CA ASN A 398 -6.78 2.76 19.27
C ASN A 398 -5.54 2.05 18.72
N ILE A 399 -4.83 2.68 17.78
CA ILE A 399 -3.63 2.14 17.15
C ILE A 399 -2.40 2.93 17.60
N GLU A 400 -1.31 2.21 17.86
CA GLU A 400 0.00 2.79 18.13
C GLU A 400 1.10 2.03 17.37
N PRO A 401 2.23 2.67 17.03
CA PRO A 401 3.35 1.95 16.44
C PRO A 401 3.88 0.90 17.40
N VAL A 402 4.29 -0.26 16.88
CA VAL A 402 5.07 -1.21 17.68
C VAL A 402 6.36 -0.51 18.13
N PRO A 403 6.82 -0.69 19.39
CA PRO A 403 8.08 -0.10 19.86
C PRO A 403 9.24 -0.33 18.88
N GLY A 404 9.97 0.73 18.53
CA GLY A 404 11.04 0.67 17.53
C GLY A 404 10.59 0.72 16.07
N PHE A 405 9.32 0.99 15.79
CA PHE A 405 8.76 1.18 14.44
C PHE A 405 8.00 2.51 14.27
N ALA A 406 8.15 3.46 15.20
CA ALA A 406 7.49 4.77 15.15
C ALA A 406 8.06 5.72 14.07
N ASP A 407 9.10 5.31 13.36
CA ASP A 407 9.77 6.11 12.34
C ASP A 407 9.07 6.13 10.99
N LEU A 408 8.18 5.16 10.76
CA LEU A 408 7.62 4.84 9.46
C LEU A 408 6.10 4.87 9.50
N TYR A 409 5.52 5.75 8.70
CA TYR A 409 4.12 6.11 8.79
C TYR A 409 3.52 6.42 7.42
N ASP A 410 2.27 6.00 7.20
CA ASP A 410 1.50 6.43 6.04
C ASP A 410 0.80 7.76 6.32
N PRO A 411 1.23 8.89 5.72
CA PRO A 411 0.63 10.20 6.00
C PRO A 411 -0.80 10.33 5.45
N TYR A 412 -1.22 9.49 4.51
CA TYR A 412 -2.53 9.57 3.87
C TYR A 412 -3.57 8.80 4.68
N ILE A 413 -3.28 7.53 4.97
CA ILE A 413 -4.16 6.67 5.79
C ILE A 413 -4.11 7.09 7.27
N LYS A 414 -2.96 7.62 7.70
CA LYS A 414 -2.64 8.02 9.09
C LYS A 414 -2.43 6.82 10.02
N ILE A 415 -1.66 5.84 9.55
CA ILE A 415 -1.35 4.61 10.30
C ILE A 415 0.15 4.29 10.17
N PRO A 416 0.84 3.85 11.26
CA PRO A 416 2.20 3.33 11.17
C PRO A 416 2.23 2.02 10.36
N TYR A 417 3.23 1.79 9.51
CA TYR A 417 3.24 0.55 8.71
C TYR A 417 3.32 -0.74 9.57
N ASN A 418 3.95 -0.65 10.75
CA ASN A 418 3.93 -1.69 11.77
C ASN A 418 3.33 -1.17 13.07
N TRP A 419 2.10 -1.61 13.34
CA TRP A 419 1.29 -1.10 14.43
C TRP A 419 0.75 -2.21 15.32
N GLN A 420 0.26 -1.84 16.50
CA GLN A 420 -0.44 -2.71 17.44
C GLN A 420 -1.65 -1.99 18.04
N TRP A 421 -2.62 -2.76 18.54
CA TRP A 421 -3.73 -2.21 19.30
C TRP A 421 -3.26 -1.72 20.67
N LYS A 422 -3.68 -0.52 21.08
CA LYS A 422 -3.38 0.06 22.41
C LYS A 422 -3.99 -0.70 23.59
N SER A 423 -4.96 -1.58 23.32
CA SER A 423 -5.74 -2.32 24.30
C SER A 423 -6.52 -3.44 23.62
N ASN A 424 -6.94 -4.43 24.40
CA ASN A 424 -7.88 -5.47 23.97
C ASN A 424 -9.35 -5.00 24.05
N SER A 425 -9.58 -3.72 24.32
CA SER A 425 -10.91 -3.10 24.38
C SER A 425 -10.84 -1.70 23.77
N TRP A 426 -11.96 -1.26 23.19
CA TRP A 426 -12.06 0.08 22.62
C TRP A 426 -11.90 1.17 23.69
N LYS A 427 -11.00 2.10 23.42
CA LYS A 427 -10.91 3.39 24.09
C LYS A 427 -11.61 4.45 23.25
N THR A 428 -12.21 5.43 23.89
CA THR A 428 -12.90 6.54 23.21
C THR A 428 -11.94 7.73 23.08
N PRO A 429 -11.74 8.28 21.87
CA PRO A 429 -10.99 9.52 21.71
C PRO A 429 -11.68 10.68 22.46
N GLY A 430 -10.89 11.60 23.04
CA GLY A 430 -11.43 12.84 23.60
C GLY A 430 -12.05 13.73 22.52
N GLN A 431 -12.91 14.69 22.89
CA GLN A 431 -13.61 15.55 21.93
C GLN A 431 -12.68 16.35 21.01
N ASP A 432 -11.51 16.76 21.51
CA ASP A 432 -10.51 17.54 20.76
C ASP A 432 -9.39 16.67 20.18
N TRP A 433 -9.54 15.34 20.20
CA TRP A 433 -8.52 14.45 19.65
C TRP A 433 -8.55 14.49 18.13
N ALA A 434 -7.36 14.60 17.54
CA ALA A 434 -7.13 14.43 16.11
C ALA A 434 -5.95 13.46 15.89
N PRO A 435 -5.97 12.68 14.80
CA PRO A 435 -4.84 11.83 14.46
C PRO A 435 -3.60 12.68 14.19
N SER A 436 -2.45 12.25 14.70
CA SER A 436 -1.17 12.87 14.37
C SER A 436 -0.84 12.64 12.90
N THR A 437 -0.16 13.61 12.28
CA THR A 437 0.39 13.50 10.92
C THR A 437 1.91 13.60 10.98
N PRO A 438 2.62 12.60 11.53
CA PRO A 438 4.07 12.60 11.56
C PRO A 438 4.65 12.59 10.14
N LYS A 439 5.94 12.92 10.03
CA LYS A 439 6.66 12.76 8.76
C LYS A 439 6.61 11.27 8.33
N PRO A 440 6.48 10.97 7.02
CA PRO A 440 6.32 9.59 6.54
C PRO A 440 7.51 8.68 6.88
N ASP A 441 8.70 9.26 6.82
CA ASP A 441 9.96 8.66 7.25
C ASP A 441 10.71 9.69 8.10
N ASN A 442 10.85 9.41 9.40
CA ASN A 442 11.60 10.28 10.32
C ASN A 442 12.81 9.59 10.95
N GLY A 443 13.10 8.36 10.54
CA GLY A 443 14.23 7.58 11.04
C GLY A 443 15.54 8.12 10.50
N GLU A 444 16.53 8.29 11.37
CA GLU A 444 17.88 8.72 10.94
C GLU A 444 18.78 7.49 10.76
N VAL A 445 19.36 7.33 9.57
CA VAL A 445 20.38 6.30 9.35
C VAL A 445 21.69 6.75 9.99
N ILE A 446 22.21 5.94 10.91
CA ILE A 446 23.40 6.22 11.69
C ILE A 446 24.40 5.07 11.64
N ASN A 447 25.67 5.43 11.79
CA ASN A 447 26.73 4.52 12.19
C ASN A 447 27.20 4.86 13.60
N ILE A 448 27.55 3.82 14.36
CA ILE A 448 28.06 3.94 15.72
C ILE A 448 29.52 3.48 15.70
N LEU A 449 30.41 4.35 16.16
CA LEU A 449 31.84 4.11 16.24
C LEU A 449 32.26 4.09 17.70
N ALA A 450 33.14 3.16 18.04
CA ALA A 450 33.85 3.19 19.32
C ALA A 450 34.87 4.33 19.35
N TYR A 451 35.39 4.66 20.54
CA TYR A 451 36.39 5.72 20.73
C TYR A 451 37.71 5.49 19.95
N ASP A 452 37.97 4.27 19.47
CA ASP A 452 39.11 3.94 18.62
C ASP A 452 38.79 4.06 17.12
N ASN A 453 37.66 4.69 16.78
CA ASN A 453 37.12 4.91 15.43
C ASN A 453 36.74 3.63 14.66
N ASN A 454 36.74 2.45 15.31
CA ASN A 454 36.21 1.25 14.69
C ASN A 454 34.68 1.25 14.73
N GLN A 455 34.06 0.79 13.65
CA GLN A 455 32.60 0.73 13.52
C GLN A 455 32.04 -0.49 14.26
N LEU A 456 30.83 -0.36 14.77
CA LEU A 456 30.04 -1.51 15.19
C LEU A 456 29.77 -2.42 14.00
N SER A 457 30.03 -3.71 14.16
CA SER A 457 29.95 -4.74 13.13
C SER A 457 29.50 -6.06 13.74
N ALA A 458 29.06 -7.00 12.91
CA ALA A 458 28.79 -8.38 13.30
C ALA A 458 29.26 -9.31 12.20
N ASP A 459 29.84 -10.46 12.56
CA ASP A 459 30.32 -11.43 11.57
C ASP A 459 29.16 -12.09 10.79
N THR A 460 27.99 -12.21 11.44
CA THR A 460 26.74 -12.65 10.84
C THR A 460 25.61 -11.68 11.20
N ILE A 461 24.67 -11.47 10.28
CA ILE A 461 23.48 -10.65 10.54
C ILE A 461 22.29 -11.57 10.80
N ALA A 462 22.11 -11.95 12.06
CA ALA A 462 21.02 -12.81 12.51
C ALA A 462 20.68 -12.53 13.98
N ASN A 463 19.53 -13.01 14.43
CA ASN A 463 19.16 -12.97 15.84
C ASN A 463 20.25 -13.60 16.72
N ASN A 464 20.54 -12.95 17.85
CA ASN A 464 21.62 -13.26 18.81
C ASN A 464 23.06 -13.10 18.28
N SER A 465 23.28 -12.56 17.08
CA SER A 465 24.63 -12.27 16.61
C SER A 465 25.30 -11.21 17.48
N LYS A 466 26.52 -11.49 17.96
CA LYS A 466 27.27 -10.56 18.80
C LYS A 466 27.69 -9.33 18.01
N ILE A 467 27.59 -8.17 18.64
CA ILE A 467 28.14 -6.92 18.08
C ILE A 467 29.57 -6.75 18.58
N ILE A 468 30.46 -6.57 17.62
CA ILE A 468 31.90 -6.36 17.82
C ILE A 468 32.30 -5.02 17.21
N THR A 469 33.50 -4.55 17.53
CA THR A 469 34.12 -3.42 16.82
C THR A 469 35.11 -3.96 15.79
N SER A 470 35.06 -3.45 14.56
CA SER A 470 36.04 -3.79 13.55
C SER A 470 36.19 -2.68 12.50
N GLY A 471 37.25 -2.76 11.69
CA GLY A 471 37.41 -1.93 10.49
C GLY A 471 36.67 -2.48 9.26
N LYS A 472 35.81 -3.50 9.42
CA LYS A 472 34.94 -3.99 8.33
C LYS A 472 33.78 -3.01 8.08
N LYS A 473 32.95 -3.29 7.07
CA LYS A 473 31.69 -2.57 6.84
C LYS A 473 30.84 -2.59 8.12
N GLY A 474 30.53 -1.41 8.65
CA GLY A 474 29.72 -1.24 9.84
C GLY A 474 28.25 -1.55 9.62
N LEU A 475 27.55 -1.71 10.74
CA LEU A 475 26.10 -1.81 10.78
C LEU A 475 25.49 -0.42 10.59
N ASP A 476 24.62 -0.31 9.60
CA ASP A 476 23.75 0.85 9.40
C ASP A 476 22.49 0.64 10.27
N PHE A 477 22.33 1.49 11.29
CA PHE A 477 21.14 1.49 12.15
C PHE A 477 20.23 2.66 11.78
N ILE A 478 18.93 2.45 11.91
CA ILE A 478 17.92 3.50 11.98
C ILE A 478 17.73 3.84 13.45
N LYS A 479 18.00 5.10 13.80
CA LYS A 479 17.67 5.68 15.11
C LYS A 479 16.18 6.04 15.09
N VAL A 480 15.38 5.29 15.84
CA VAL A 480 13.92 5.43 15.92
C VAL A 480 13.56 6.08 17.27
N PRO A 481 12.84 7.22 17.29
CA PRO A 481 12.44 7.86 18.54
C PRO A 481 11.44 7.00 19.32
N SER A 482 11.50 7.12 20.65
CA SER A 482 10.56 6.54 21.60
C SER A 482 9.74 7.64 22.29
N GLU A 483 8.56 7.30 22.80
CA GLU A 483 7.69 8.23 23.55
C GLU A 483 8.34 8.73 24.86
N ASN A 484 9.29 7.97 25.43
CA ASN A 484 9.95 8.31 26.69
C ASN A 484 11.25 9.14 26.53
N ASN A 485 11.37 9.92 25.45
CA ASN A 485 12.61 10.62 25.05
C ASN A 485 13.83 9.69 24.85
N GLY A 486 13.59 8.39 24.67
CA GLY A 486 14.58 7.39 24.32
C GLY A 486 14.65 7.14 22.81
N TYR A 487 15.50 6.19 22.43
CA TYR A 487 15.68 5.73 21.06
C TYR A 487 15.83 4.21 21.00
N TYR A 488 15.31 3.63 19.93
CA TYR A 488 15.66 2.28 19.49
C TYR A 488 16.65 2.38 18.33
N PHE A 489 17.57 1.43 18.22
CA PHE A 489 18.45 1.31 17.06
C PHE A 489 18.12 0.01 16.31
N ARG A 490 17.42 0.13 15.19
CA ARG A 490 16.97 -0.98 14.34
C ARG A 490 17.88 -1.08 13.12
N LEU A 491 18.25 -2.26 12.62
CA LEU A 491 19.06 -2.36 11.40
C LEU A 491 18.28 -1.87 10.16
N ASN A 492 18.95 -1.13 9.28
CA ASN A 492 18.34 -0.56 8.07
C ASN A 492 17.81 -1.60 7.08
N ASN A 493 18.57 -2.69 6.90
CA ASN A 493 18.26 -3.75 5.92
C ASN A 493 17.73 -5.04 6.57
N TYR A 494 17.49 -5.02 7.87
CA TYR A 494 16.98 -6.16 8.63
C TYR A 494 16.04 -5.63 9.72
N PRO A 495 14.80 -5.24 9.37
CA PRO A 495 13.92 -4.44 10.21
C PRO A 495 13.45 -5.16 11.47
N ASN A 496 13.65 -6.48 11.55
CA ASN A 496 13.39 -7.25 12.75
C ASN A 496 14.52 -7.18 13.79
N LEU A 497 15.73 -6.77 13.41
CA LEU A 497 16.92 -6.85 14.26
C LEU A 497 17.26 -5.50 14.89
N PHE A 498 17.34 -5.50 16.23
CA PHE A 498 17.64 -4.34 17.06
C PHE A 498 18.99 -4.47 17.75
N PHE A 499 19.68 -3.34 17.95
CA PHE A 499 20.78 -3.23 18.90
C PHE A 499 20.24 -3.51 20.30
N SER A 500 20.74 -4.56 20.94
CA SER A 500 20.30 -4.99 22.26
C SER A 500 21.43 -5.72 22.98
N TYR A 501 21.13 -6.41 24.08
CA TYR A 501 22.14 -7.06 24.92
C TYR A 501 21.65 -8.40 25.46
N SER A 502 22.59 -9.20 25.93
CA SER A 502 22.30 -10.45 26.64
C SER A 502 21.99 -10.15 28.11
N ALA A 503 20.91 -10.74 28.64
CA ALA A 503 20.58 -10.68 30.06
C ALA A 503 21.51 -11.52 30.95
N SER A 504 22.52 -12.17 30.37
CA SER A 504 23.58 -12.87 31.12
C SER A 504 24.53 -11.88 31.81
N ALA A 505 25.28 -12.38 32.80
CA ALA A 505 26.22 -11.56 33.58
C ALA A 505 27.31 -10.87 32.74
N ASP A 506 27.59 -11.36 31.52
CA ASP A 506 28.55 -10.74 30.61
C ASP A 506 27.98 -9.52 29.86
N GLY A 507 26.66 -9.32 29.87
CA GLY A 507 25.99 -8.17 29.25
C GLY A 507 26.29 -7.99 27.76
N THR A 508 26.71 -9.04 27.04
CA THR A 508 27.22 -8.91 25.68
C THR A 508 26.17 -8.27 24.77
N VAL A 509 26.54 -7.19 24.09
CA VAL A 509 25.68 -6.51 23.11
C VAL A 509 25.57 -7.36 21.84
N LYS A 510 24.35 -7.45 21.31
CA LYS A 510 23.98 -8.36 20.22
C LYS A 510 22.79 -7.81 19.43
N LEU A 511 22.61 -8.35 18.23
CA LEU A 511 21.39 -8.16 17.44
C LEU A 511 20.28 -9.05 18.00
N VAL A 512 19.10 -8.49 18.26
CA VAL A 512 17.94 -9.23 18.79
C VAL A 512 16.71 -8.98 17.94
N ASN A 513 15.93 -10.02 17.69
CA ASN A 513 14.69 -9.96 16.91
C ASN A 513 13.49 -9.38 17.67
N SER A 514 13.73 -8.44 18.59
CA SER A 514 12.69 -7.84 19.44
C SER A 514 13.17 -6.49 19.98
N PRO A 515 12.30 -5.47 20.04
CA PRO A 515 12.61 -4.18 20.66
C PRO A 515 12.56 -4.24 22.20
N LYS A 516 12.12 -5.35 22.80
CA LYS A 516 11.94 -5.47 24.25
C LYS A 516 13.24 -5.11 24.98
N GLN A 517 13.14 -4.20 25.95
CA GLN A 517 14.25 -3.69 26.77
C GLN A 517 15.42 -3.08 25.97
N SER A 518 15.20 -2.75 24.69
CA SER A 518 16.22 -2.26 23.76
C SER A 518 16.06 -0.77 23.47
N GLU A 519 15.51 -0.04 24.43
CA GLU A 519 15.44 1.42 24.42
C GLU A 519 16.65 2.02 25.13
N PHE A 520 17.18 3.11 24.58
CA PHE A 520 18.38 3.77 25.05
C PHE A 520 18.21 5.29 25.07
N ILE A 521 18.86 5.95 26.03
CA ILE A 521 19.02 7.40 26.09
C ILE A 521 20.44 7.73 25.62
N LEU A 522 20.54 8.74 24.76
CA LEU A 522 21.82 9.30 24.32
C LEU A 522 22.18 10.50 25.21
N ILE A 523 23.31 10.42 25.91
CA ILE A 523 23.80 11.48 26.80
C ILE A 523 25.11 12.03 26.24
N GLY A 524 25.14 13.29 25.82
CA GLY A 524 26.32 13.89 25.21
C GLY A 524 26.01 15.04 24.25
N ASN A 525 27.02 15.51 23.52
CA ASN A 525 26.88 16.57 22.51
C ASN A 525 27.85 16.37 21.33
N LYS A 526 27.59 17.08 20.21
CA LYS A 526 28.47 17.15 19.03
C LYS A 526 28.97 15.78 18.54
N ASN A 527 28.04 14.86 18.30
CA ASN A 527 28.25 13.51 17.77
C ASN A 527 28.91 12.50 18.72
N THR A 528 29.31 12.90 19.93
CA THR A 528 29.86 11.98 20.93
C THR A 528 28.87 11.79 22.07
N TYR A 529 28.48 10.53 22.30
CA TYR A 529 27.43 10.16 23.23
C TYR A 529 27.84 8.97 24.09
N ASN A 530 27.35 8.93 25.33
CA ASN A 530 27.17 7.70 26.07
C ASN A 530 25.80 7.12 25.73
N ILE A 531 25.73 5.80 25.53
CA ILE A 531 24.48 5.09 25.22
C ILE A 531 24.03 4.40 26.51
N LYS A 532 22.95 4.88 27.13
CA LYS A 532 22.43 4.36 28.40
C LYS A 532 21.15 3.57 28.17
N ASN A 533 21.08 2.32 28.61
CA ASN A 533 19.85 1.53 28.51
C ASN A 533 18.81 2.00 29.54
N THR A 534 17.55 2.11 29.14
CA THR A 534 16.47 2.56 30.03
C THR A 534 16.00 1.49 31.02
N TYR A 535 16.25 0.21 30.75
CA TYR A 535 15.79 -0.89 31.60
C TYR A 535 16.73 -1.17 32.79
N TRP A 536 18.03 -1.36 32.53
CA TRP A 536 19.02 -1.62 33.59
C TRP A 536 19.70 -0.37 34.15
N ASP A 537 19.46 0.79 33.54
CA ASP A 537 20.13 2.05 33.87
C ASP A 537 21.67 2.00 33.73
N GLN A 538 22.16 1.18 32.80
CA GLN A 538 23.59 0.93 32.56
C GLN A 538 24.07 1.51 31.22
N PHE A 539 25.35 1.84 31.15
CA PHE A 539 25.99 2.36 29.95
C PHE A 539 26.59 1.23 29.11
N VAL A 540 26.44 1.36 27.79
CA VAL A 540 27.15 0.52 26.82
C VAL A 540 28.63 0.91 26.82
N TRP A 541 29.51 -0.09 26.89
CA TRP A 541 30.96 0.11 26.91
C TRP A 541 31.69 -0.91 26.03
N TYR A 542 32.89 -0.54 25.60
CA TYR A 542 33.72 -1.30 24.67
C TYR A 542 34.91 -1.97 25.36
N ASN A 543 34.92 -3.30 25.35
CA ASN A 543 36.07 -4.08 25.80
C ASN A 543 37.11 -4.23 24.68
N LYS A 544 38.10 -3.34 24.67
CA LYS A 544 39.17 -3.32 23.65
C LYS A 544 39.96 -4.63 23.57
N ALA A 545 40.22 -5.30 24.70
CA ALA A 545 40.98 -6.55 24.71
C ALA A 545 40.23 -7.69 24.01
N LYS A 546 38.89 -7.71 24.13
CA LYS A 546 38.03 -8.72 23.51
C LYS A 546 37.40 -8.27 22.19
N LYS A 547 37.61 -7.01 21.79
CA LYS A 547 36.95 -6.34 20.66
C LYS A 547 35.42 -6.46 20.70
N SER A 548 34.84 -6.50 21.90
CA SER A 548 33.41 -6.78 22.12
C SER A 548 32.73 -5.66 22.89
N VAL A 549 31.43 -5.51 22.64
CA VAL A 549 30.61 -4.46 23.24
C VAL A 549 29.72 -5.07 24.33
N HIS A 550 29.56 -4.36 25.44
CA HIS A 550 28.88 -4.87 26.63
C HIS A 550 27.97 -3.81 27.26
N LEU A 551 26.93 -4.27 27.95
CA LEU A 551 26.08 -3.49 28.83
C LEU A 551 26.11 -4.13 30.23
N THR A 552 26.93 -3.57 31.11
CA THR A 552 27.08 -4.05 32.49
C THR A 552 27.31 -2.85 33.43
N SER A 553 27.39 -3.10 34.74
CA SER A 553 27.74 -2.09 35.73
C SER A 553 29.15 -1.49 35.58
N HIS A 554 29.99 -2.04 34.70
CA HIS A 554 31.29 -1.46 34.36
C HIS A 554 31.17 -0.19 33.51
N GLY A 555 30.12 -0.09 32.68
CA GLY A 555 29.91 1.07 31.83
C GLY A 555 29.66 2.32 32.67
N ASN A 556 30.36 3.41 32.33
CA ASN A 556 30.29 4.66 33.07
C ASN A 556 30.44 5.85 32.12
N GLU A 557 29.59 6.87 32.26
CA GLU A 557 29.61 8.07 31.39
C GLU A 557 30.99 8.77 31.33
N LYS A 558 31.80 8.65 32.39
CA LYS A 558 33.12 9.30 32.49
C LYS A 558 34.24 8.49 31.83
N ASN A 559 33.99 7.23 31.48
CA ASN A 559 35.00 6.37 30.88
C ASN A 559 35.03 6.52 29.36
N THR A 560 36.23 6.62 28.80
CA THR A 560 36.43 6.75 27.35
C THR A 560 35.89 5.53 26.58
N ASP A 561 35.94 4.35 27.18
CA ASP A 561 35.40 3.12 26.60
C ASP A 561 33.87 3.04 26.57
N SER A 562 33.18 3.95 27.26
CA SER A 562 31.73 4.10 27.22
C SER A 562 31.28 5.25 26.32
N SER A 563 32.22 5.87 25.60
CA SER A 563 31.99 6.98 24.68
C SER A 563 31.91 6.48 23.24
N TRP A 564 30.86 6.92 22.54
CA TRP A 564 30.52 6.47 21.20
C TRP A 564 30.34 7.65 20.28
N THR A 565 30.95 7.61 19.10
CA THR A 565 30.69 8.58 18.05
C THR A 565 29.52 8.08 17.19
N ILE A 566 28.45 8.86 17.12
CA ILE A 566 27.27 8.57 16.29
C ILE A 566 27.31 9.51 15.10
N LEU A 567 27.46 8.94 13.90
CA LEU A 567 27.52 9.67 12.65
C LEU A 567 26.22 9.46 11.88
N ASN A 568 25.57 10.56 11.50
CA ASN A 568 24.45 10.51 10.56
C ASN A 568 25.00 10.24 9.16
N LYS A 569 24.37 9.33 8.44
CA LYS A 569 24.68 9.07 7.05
C LYS A 569 23.80 9.98 6.22
N ASP A 570 24.37 11.05 5.66
CA ASP A 570 23.67 11.84 4.65
C ASP A 570 23.46 10.94 3.43
N ILE A 571 22.20 10.63 3.13
CA ILE A 571 21.79 9.64 2.11
C ILE A 571 22.01 10.17 0.68
N ASN A 572 22.59 11.38 0.54
CA ASN A 572 22.84 12.05 -0.73
C ASN A 572 24.28 11.88 -1.27
N ASN A 573 25.10 10.98 -0.70
CA ASN A 573 26.45 10.68 -1.20
C ASN A 573 26.71 9.19 -1.40
#